data_AF-A0A3M8FWL8-F1
#
_entry.id   AF-A0A3M8FWL8-F1
#
_cell.length_a   1.000
_cell.length_b   1.000
_cell.length_c   1.000
_cell.angle_alpha   90.00
_cell.angle_beta   90.00
_cell.angle_gamma   90.00
#
_symmetry.space_group_name_H-M   'P 1'
#
loop_
_entity.id
_entity.type
_entity.pdbx_description
1 polymer ?
#
loop_
_entity_poly.entity_id
_entity_poly.type
_entity_poly.pdbx_seq_one_letter_code
_entity_poly.pdbx_strand_id
1 'polypeptide(L)'
;MNRKTKIALTALAGVASASAALGQVDVDGVITVDNAYGFGFGSATGMTTSSYYGGIRNVLAAEITNGLPTLYTAGTANVGNGYRNLGVGPELYDLNAIPASDYMYLVAWSDDTSYQGAIASFTVGSTTISTNPGVGWEVFATGIDRDSNIAGDTLTNSAADIALINSQIVLANAMGGGAGTSVGWVDENGLLPDGSPGTGALVFGDDNTGGAGGTHPFGAINGIDSTGQWMWYNEDPATIANPFLAGPEGSDGHHEFLIFRIPVAAIPAPGSAPLLALAGLATLRRRR
;
A
#
# COMPACT_ATOMS: atom_id res chain seq x y z
N MET A 1 -53.84 -34.84 26.49
CA MET A 1 -52.89 -34.51 25.40
C MET A 1 -52.94 -33.00 25.16
N ASN A 2 -51.90 -32.26 25.56
CA ASN A 2 -51.35 -31.07 24.87
C ASN A 2 -50.38 -30.32 25.80
N ARG A 3 -49.08 -30.61 25.63
CA ARG A 3 -47.97 -29.82 26.18
C ARG A 3 -47.89 -28.52 25.38
N LYS A 4 -48.03 -27.37 26.04
CA LYS A 4 -47.75 -26.06 25.44
C LYS A 4 -46.24 -25.81 25.53
N THR A 5 -45.55 -25.98 24.42
CA THR A 5 -44.13 -25.65 24.23
C THR A 5 -43.98 -24.13 24.20
N LYS A 6 -43.17 -23.57 25.09
CA LYS A 6 -42.71 -22.17 25.01
C LYS A 6 -41.49 -22.15 24.09
N ILE A 7 -41.61 -21.51 22.93
CA ILE A 7 -40.47 -21.19 22.05
C ILE A 7 -39.85 -19.91 22.58
N ALA A 8 -38.60 -19.99 23.03
CA ALA A 8 -37.78 -18.84 23.35
C ALA A 8 -37.30 -18.21 22.04
N LEU A 9 -37.68 -16.96 21.80
CA LEU A 9 -37.19 -16.18 20.67
C LEU A 9 -35.85 -15.56 21.09
N THR A 10 -34.74 -16.15 20.64
CA THR A 10 -33.41 -15.58 20.79
C THR A 10 -33.31 -14.38 19.85
N ALA A 11 -33.29 -13.17 20.40
CA ALA A 11 -33.00 -11.98 19.62
C ALA A 11 -31.52 -12.04 19.19
N LEU A 12 -31.26 -12.22 17.88
CA LEU A 12 -29.96 -11.89 17.32
C LEU A 12 -29.78 -10.38 17.48
N ALA A 13 -28.90 -9.97 18.39
CA ALA A 13 -28.34 -8.63 18.38
C ALA A 13 -27.47 -8.52 17.13
N GLY A 14 -28.01 -7.94 16.07
CA GLY A 14 -27.23 -7.50 14.93
C GLY A 14 -26.20 -6.50 15.43
N VAL A 15 -24.93 -6.82 15.26
CA VAL A 15 -23.86 -5.84 15.40
C VAL A 15 -23.99 -4.92 14.18
N ALA A 16 -24.74 -3.84 14.33
CA ALA A 16 -24.63 -2.71 13.43
C ALA A 16 -23.24 -2.12 13.68
N SER A 17 -22.29 -2.42 12.79
CA SER A 17 -21.05 -1.67 12.69
C SER A 17 -21.44 -0.22 12.42
N ALA A 18 -21.22 0.64 13.42
CA ALA A 18 -21.37 2.07 13.25
C ALA A 18 -20.29 2.52 12.25
N SER A 19 -20.68 2.70 10.99
CA SER A 19 -19.90 3.50 10.05
C SER A 19 -19.93 4.92 10.59
N ALA A 20 -18.88 5.33 11.32
CA ALA A 20 -18.62 6.73 11.51
C ALA A 20 -18.59 7.38 10.12
N ALA A 21 -19.26 8.52 9.95
CA ALA A 21 -19.12 9.31 8.72
C ALA A 21 -17.63 9.59 8.54
N LEU A 22 -17.01 8.95 7.55
CA LEU A 22 -15.58 9.01 7.31
C LEU A 22 -15.22 10.45 6.96
N GLY A 23 -14.65 11.18 7.93
CA GLY A 23 -14.16 12.54 7.73
C GLY A 23 -12.98 12.57 6.77
N GLN A 24 -12.62 13.77 6.34
CA GLN A 24 -11.36 14.00 5.66
C GLN A 24 -10.21 14.00 6.67
N VAL A 25 -9.03 13.52 6.27
CA VAL A 25 -7.82 13.45 7.09
C VAL A 25 -6.62 14.02 6.34
N ASP A 26 -5.67 14.55 7.09
CA ASP A 26 -4.37 14.96 6.56
C ASP A 26 -3.38 13.79 6.69
N VAL A 27 -2.56 13.58 5.66
CA VAL A 27 -1.64 12.46 5.49
C VAL A 27 -0.25 13.00 5.12
N ASP A 28 0.71 12.80 6.02
CA ASP A 28 2.13 13.05 5.77
C ASP A 28 2.82 11.72 5.46
N GLY A 29 3.22 11.48 4.21
CA GLY A 29 3.87 10.24 3.77
C GLY A 29 5.34 10.44 3.44
N VAL A 30 6.23 9.57 3.94
CA VAL A 30 7.59 9.42 3.41
C VAL A 30 7.66 8.07 2.72
N ILE A 31 8.02 8.08 1.44
CA ILE A 31 7.99 6.90 0.58
C ILE A 31 9.28 6.84 -0.22
N THR A 32 9.80 5.64 -0.41
CA THR A 32 10.73 5.36 -1.50
C THR A 32 10.53 3.96 -2.02
N VAL A 33 10.99 3.75 -3.25
CA VAL A 33 11.00 2.46 -3.91
C VAL A 33 12.36 2.32 -4.57
N ASP A 34 13.01 1.16 -4.43
CA ASP A 34 14.17 0.86 -5.26
C ASP A 34 13.66 0.54 -6.67
N ASN A 35 14.19 1.26 -7.68
CA ASN A 35 13.65 1.41 -9.05
C ASN A 35 12.57 2.49 -9.19
N ALA A 36 11.41 2.19 -9.79
CA ALA A 36 10.48 3.24 -10.20
C ALA A 36 9.09 3.10 -9.58
N TYR A 37 8.47 4.25 -9.35
CA TYR A 37 7.18 4.27 -8.70
C TYR A 37 6.36 5.56 -8.96
N GLY A 38 5.11 5.49 -8.52
CA GLY A 38 4.28 6.65 -8.27
C GLY A 38 3.31 6.39 -7.12
N PHE A 39 2.97 7.44 -6.39
CA PHE A 39 2.08 7.38 -5.24
C PHE A 39 0.79 8.14 -5.52
N GLY A 40 -0.33 7.73 -4.93
CA GLY A 40 -1.55 8.52 -5.02
C GLY A 40 -2.65 8.05 -4.10
N PHE A 41 -3.79 8.71 -4.21
CA PHE A 41 -4.98 8.40 -3.44
C PHE A 41 -6.23 8.51 -4.29
N GLY A 42 -7.25 7.76 -3.90
CA GLY A 42 -8.56 7.83 -4.53
C GLY A 42 -9.50 6.76 -4.02
N SER A 43 -10.71 6.75 -4.58
CA SER A 43 -11.72 5.75 -4.28
C SER A 43 -11.25 4.31 -4.60
N ALA A 44 -11.99 3.32 -4.15
CA ALA A 44 -11.76 1.91 -4.52
C ALA A 44 -11.70 1.67 -6.06
N THR A 45 -12.27 2.54 -6.88
CA THR A 45 -12.25 2.43 -8.36
C THR A 45 -11.04 3.10 -9.02
N GLY A 46 -10.18 3.76 -8.25
CA GLY A 46 -8.94 4.36 -8.72
C GLY A 46 -8.78 5.85 -8.42
N MET A 47 -7.82 6.45 -9.12
CA MET A 47 -7.28 7.79 -8.88
C MET A 47 -7.58 8.77 -10.03
N THR A 48 -7.20 10.02 -9.85
CA THR A 48 -7.30 11.08 -10.85
C THR A 48 -5.91 11.61 -11.22
N THR A 49 -5.80 12.38 -12.32
CA THR A 49 -4.55 13.06 -12.70
C THR A 49 -4.05 14.06 -11.66
N SER A 50 -4.93 14.53 -10.76
CA SER A 50 -4.60 15.43 -9.65
C SER A 50 -4.29 14.72 -8.33
N SER A 51 -4.60 13.43 -8.21
CA SER A 51 -4.39 12.66 -6.98
C SER A 51 -3.31 11.57 -7.13
N TYR A 52 -2.59 11.57 -8.25
CA TYR A 52 -1.44 10.71 -8.51
C TYR A 52 -0.18 11.53 -8.76
N TYR A 53 0.87 11.12 -8.07
CA TYR A 53 2.19 11.68 -7.96
C TYR A 53 3.16 10.64 -8.52
N GLY A 54 3.17 10.52 -9.85
CA GLY A 54 4.01 9.55 -10.56
C GLY A 54 5.25 10.15 -11.20
N GLY A 55 5.95 9.30 -11.94
CA GLY A 55 7.09 9.68 -12.75
C GLY A 55 8.41 9.76 -11.99
N ILE A 56 8.60 8.90 -10.98
CA ILE A 56 9.85 8.78 -10.24
C ILE A 56 10.56 7.50 -10.67
N ARG A 57 11.85 7.64 -10.98
CA ARG A 57 12.78 6.55 -11.26
C ARG A 57 14.05 6.76 -10.43
N ASN A 58 14.28 5.87 -9.48
CA ASN A 58 15.52 5.73 -8.72
C ASN A 58 16.41 4.74 -9.48
N VAL A 59 17.34 5.28 -10.27
CA VAL A 59 18.33 4.55 -11.07
C VAL A 59 19.58 4.20 -10.24
N LEU A 60 19.80 4.90 -9.12
CA LEU A 60 20.93 4.67 -8.23
C LEU A 60 20.44 4.48 -6.80
N ALA A 61 21.00 3.52 -6.06
CA ALA A 61 20.74 3.34 -4.62
C ALA A 61 21.00 4.62 -3.79
N ALA A 62 21.88 5.50 -4.28
CA ALA A 62 22.14 6.80 -3.67
C ALA A 62 20.92 7.74 -3.68
N GLU A 63 20.02 7.61 -4.65
CA GLU A 63 18.84 8.46 -4.80
C GLU A 63 17.84 8.21 -3.65
N ILE A 64 17.78 6.98 -3.13
CA ILE A 64 16.90 6.60 -2.01
C ILE A 64 17.57 6.72 -0.63
N THR A 65 18.91 6.66 -0.54
CA THR A 65 19.64 6.55 0.74
C THR A 65 20.38 7.81 1.21
N ASN A 66 20.81 8.71 0.31
CA ASN A 66 21.85 9.70 0.65
C ASN A 66 21.37 11.03 1.24
N GLY A 67 20.09 11.19 1.59
CA GLY A 67 19.69 12.39 2.34
C GLY A 67 18.28 12.37 2.90
N LEU A 68 17.81 13.57 3.22
CA LEU A 68 16.57 13.80 3.95
C LEU A 68 15.35 13.72 3.01
N PRO A 69 14.17 13.38 3.55
CA PRO A 69 12.93 13.44 2.79
C PRO A 69 12.74 14.78 2.08
N THR A 70 12.41 14.76 0.79
CA THR A 70 12.19 15.96 -0.02
C THR A 70 10.73 16.08 -0.42
N LEU A 71 10.11 17.24 -0.19
CA LEU A 71 8.71 17.46 -0.51
C LEU A 71 8.44 17.30 -2.02
N TYR A 72 7.57 16.37 -2.37
CA TYR A 72 7.14 16.08 -3.73
C TYR A 72 5.72 16.61 -3.94
N THR A 73 5.57 17.55 -4.88
CA THR A 73 4.28 18.19 -5.17
C THR A 73 3.65 17.60 -6.45
N ALA A 74 2.32 17.56 -6.52
CA ALA A 74 1.61 17.13 -7.72
C ALA A 74 1.92 18.07 -8.90
N GLY A 75 2.06 17.52 -10.10
CA GLY A 75 2.33 18.30 -11.32
C GLY A 75 3.80 18.68 -11.54
N THR A 76 4.67 18.46 -10.55
CA THR A 76 6.12 18.32 -10.74
C THR A 76 6.46 16.92 -11.26
N ALA A 77 5.69 16.42 -12.24
CA ALA A 77 6.22 15.36 -13.08
C ALA A 77 7.61 15.85 -13.51
N ASN A 78 8.65 15.04 -13.30
CA ASN A 78 10.06 15.36 -13.57
C ASN A 78 10.34 15.49 -15.09
N VAL A 79 9.45 16.19 -15.82
CA VAL A 79 9.46 16.50 -17.24
C VAL A 79 10.56 17.53 -17.48
N GLY A 80 11.80 17.04 -17.50
CA GLY A 80 13.00 17.86 -17.66
C GLY A 80 14.27 17.18 -17.17
N ASN A 81 14.16 16.24 -16.21
CA ASN A 81 15.29 15.45 -15.69
C ASN A 81 15.16 13.95 -16.03
N GLY A 82 14.36 13.61 -17.05
CA GLY A 82 14.15 12.23 -17.49
C GLY A 82 13.47 11.35 -16.43
N TYR A 83 12.61 11.93 -15.59
CA TYR A 83 11.89 11.22 -14.52
C TYR A 83 12.76 10.69 -13.38
N ARG A 84 14.03 11.10 -13.33
CA ARG A 84 14.94 10.68 -12.26
C ARG A 84 14.70 11.49 -10.99
N ASN A 85 14.75 10.82 -9.84
CA ASN A 85 14.90 11.49 -8.56
C ASN A 85 16.18 12.35 -8.61
N LEU A 86 16.04 13.65 -8.34
CA LEU A 86 17.15 14.61 -8.39
C LEU A 86 18.21 14.32 -7.30
N GLY A 87 17.90 13.42 -6.37
CA GLY A 87 18.80 12.80 -5.43
C GLY A 87 19.16 13.72 -4.27
N VAL A 88 18.53 13.46 -3.12
CA VAL A 88 19.24 13.04 -1.90
C VAL A 88 18.21 12.54 -0.88
N GLY A 89 17.54 11.41 -1.13
CA GLY A 89 16.64 10.77 -0.15
C GLY A 89 15.20 10.52 -0.64
N PRO A 90 14.37 9.92 0.23
CA PRO A 90 12.99 9.55 -0.10
C PRO A 90 12.09 10.77 -0.37
N GLU A 91 10.94 10.54 -0.98
CA GLU A 91 9.96 11.60 -1.21
C GLU A 91 9.02 11.78 -0.02
N LEU A 92 8.80 13.03 0.34
CA LEU A 92 7.81 13.47 1.33
C LEU A 92 6.55 13.97 0.62
N TYR A 93 5.39 13.53 1.07
CA TYR A 93 4.08 13.92 0.57
C TYR A 93 3.31 14.54 1.73
N ASP A 94 2.85 15.78 1.57
CA ASP A 94 1.95 16.48 2.49
C ASP A 94 0.58 16.58 1.80
N LEU A 95 -0.31 15.67 2.17
CA LEU A 95 -1.62 15.51 1.54
C LEU A 95 -2.71 15.95 2.50
N ASN A 96 -3.49 16.94 2.11
CA ASN A 96 -4.53 17.49 2.96
C ASN A 96 -5.92 17.02 2.51
N ALA A 97 -6.83 16.89 3.47
CA ALA A 97 -8.24 16.66 3.23
C ALA A 97 -8.60 15.38 2.42
N ILE A 98 -7.87 14.29 2.65
CA ILE A 98 -8.08 12.99 2.01
C ILE A 98 -9.34 12.32 2.58
N PRO A 99 -10.32 11.92 1.77
CA PRO A 99 -11.48 11.17 2.27
C PRO A 99 -11.04 9.88 2.96
N ALA A 100 -11.46 9.63 4.19
CA ALA A 100 -11.09 8.37 4.86
C ALA A 100 -11.71 7.11 4.22
N SER A 101 -12.65 7.27 3.27
CA SER A 101 -13.15 6.20 2.40
C SER A 101 -12.23 5.84 1.24
N ASP A 102 -11.22 6.67 0.98
CA ASP A 102 -10.27 6.44 -0.11
C ASP A 102 -9.23 5.38 0.29
N TYR A 103 -8.47 4.97 -0.70
CA TYR A 103 -7.28 4.15 -0.57
C TYR A 103 -6.05 5.00 -0.88
N MET A 104 -4.95 4.69 -0.20
CA MET A 104 -3.63 5.05 -0.68
C MET A 104 -3.17 3.97 -1.65
N TYR A 105 -2.62 4.39 -2.78
CA TYR A 105 -2.09 3.53 -3.82
C TYR A 105 -0.61 3.82 -4.03
N LEU A 106 0.20 2.77 -4.06
CA LEU A 106 1.60 2.83 -4.47
C LEU A 106 1.76 1.96 -5.71
N VAL A 107 2.15 2.57 -6.81
CA VAL A 107 2.40 1.90 -8.09
C VAL A 107 3.91 1.76 -8.23
N ALA A 108 4.43 0.55 -8.45
CA ALA A 108 5.87 0.30 -8.54
C ALA A 108 6.22 -0.70 -9.65
N TRP A 109 7.43 -0.58 -10.19
CA TRP A 109 8.02 -1.51 -11.16
C TRP A 109 9.54 -1.52 -11.03
N SER A 110 10.17 -2.66 -11.32
CA SER A 110 11.61 -2.87 -11.13
C SER A 110 12.43 -2.58 -12.39
N ASP A 111 13.73 -2.81 -12.33
CA ASP A 111 14.63 -2.88 -13.49
C ASP A 111 15.05 -4.32 -13.86
N ASP A 112 14.54 -5.32 -13.14
CA ASP A 112 14.93 -6.73 -13.23
C ASP A 112 16.44 -7.02 -13.09
N THR A 113 17.26 -6.11 -12.52
CA THR A 113 18.72 -6.28 -12.53
C THR A 113 19.37 -6.53 -11.18
N SER A 114 18.86 -5.96 -10.09
CA SER A 114 19.56 -5.98 -8.80
C SER A 114 18.65 -6.23 -7.61
N TYR A 115 17.99 -5.17 -7.16
CA TYR A 115 17.11 -5.17 -5.99
C TYR A 115 15.83 -4.44 -6.36
N GLN A 116 14.78 -4.71 -5.59
CA GLN A 116 13.48 -4.09 -5.76
C GLN A 116 12.76 -4.12 -4.43
N GLY A 117 11.86 -3.17 -4.22
CA GLY A 117 11.09 -3.11 -2.99
C GLY A 117 10.51 -1.72 -2.78
N ALA A 118 9.40 -1.67 -2.06
CA ALA A 118 8.78 -0.44 -1.60
C ALA A 118 8.86 -0.32 -0.09
N ILE A 119 9.13 0.87 0.43
CA ILE A 119 9.08 1.14 1.87
C ILE A 119 8.50 2.52 2.13
N ALA A 120 7.64 2.62 3.15
CA ALA A 120 7.01 3.89 3.48
C ALA A 120 6.57 4.00 4.94
N SER A 121 6.41 5.25 5.39
CA SER A 121 5.71 5.62 6.61
C SER A 121 4.71 6.74 6.33
N PHE A 122 3.52 6.62 6.88
CA PHE A 122 2.43 7.57 6.73
C PHE A 122 1.93 8.00 8.10
N THR A 123 1.90 9.31 8.35
CA THR A 123 1.27 9.88 9.53
C THR A 123 -0.08 10.46 9.15
N VAL A 124 -1.13 9.93 9.77
CA VAL A 124 -2.51 10.39 9.58
C VAL A 124 -2.99 11.01 10.88
N GLY A 125 -3.09 12.33 10.89
CA GLY A 125 -3.29 13.11 12.12
C GLY A 125 -2.15 12.91 13.14
N SER A 126 -2.30 12.00 14.10
CA SER A 126 -1.29 11.71 15.13
C SER A 126 -0.91 10.23 15.21
N THR A 127 -1.36 9.43 14.25
CA THR A 127 -1.03 8.01 14.16
C THR A 127 -0.12 7.80 12.99
N THR A 128 1.00 7.13 13.21
CA THR A 128 1.90 6.70 12.14
C THR A 128 1.66 5.22 11.86
N ILE A 129 1.53 4.89 10.59
CA ILE A 129 1.63 3.52 10.08
C ILE A 129 2.82 3.42 9.12
N SER A 130 3.31 2.22 8.89
CA SER A 130 4.35 1.96 7.92
C SER A 130 3.98 0.75 7.06
N THR A 131 4.82 0.44 6.09
CA THR A 131 4.79 -0.82 5.33
C THR A 131 5.15 -1.99 6.25
N ASN A 132 4.20 -2.40 7.11
CA ASN A 132 4.38 -3.46 8.11
C ASN A 132 3.37 -4.59 7.88
N PRO A 133 3.71 -5.84 8.22
CA PRO A 133 2.79 -6.96 8.20
C PRO A 133 1.64 -6.74 9.20
N GLY A 134 0.44 -7.25 8.89
CA GLY A 134 -0.73 -7.16 9.74
C GLY A 134 -1.43 -5.79 9.74
N VAL A 135 -0.96 -4.81 8.95
CA VAL A 135 -1.57 -3.48 8.84
C VAL A 135 -2.66 -3.43 7.74
N GLY A 136 -2.75 -4.48 6.90
CA GLY A 136 -3.77 -4.60 5.86
C GLY A 136 -3.37 -4.02 4.51
N TRP A 137 -2.06 -4.05 4.20
CA TRP A 137 -1.59 -3.81 2.84
C TRP A 137 -1.99 -4.98 1.94
N GLU A 138 -2.37 -4.64 0.71
CA GLU A 138 -2.65 -5.62 -0.35
C GLU A 138 -1.85 -5.22 -1.59
N VAL A 139 -1.53 -6.19 -2.45
CA VAL A 139 -0.88 -5.95 -3.75
C VAL A 139 -1.65 -6.61 -4.88
N PHE A 140 -1.68 -5.96 -6.04
CA PHE A 140 -2.08 -6.55 -7.30
C PHE A 140 -0.88 -6.55 -8.25
N ALA A 141 -0.47 -7.75 -8.67
CA ALA A 141 0.48 -7.92 -9.76
C ALA A 141 -0.28 -7.95 -11.08
N THR A 142 -0.02 -6.97 -11.95
CA THR A 142 -0.84 -6.74 -13.15
C THR A 142 -0.52 -7.67 -14.31
N GLY A 143 0.63 -8.35 -14.27
CA GLY A 143 1.14 -9.16 -15.38
C GLY A 143 1.60 -8.33 -16.59
N ILE A 144 1.80 -7.02 -16.40
CA ILE A 144 2.36 -6.13 -17.42
C ILE A 144 3.82 -5.87 -17.08
N ASP A 145 4.70 -6.16 -18.03
CA ASP A 145 6.10 -5.81 -17.92
C ASP A 145 6.33 -4.29 -18.07
N ARG A 146 7.11 -3.72 -17.15
CA ARG A 146 7.58 -2.33 -17.19
C ARG A 146 8.98 -2.28 -16.64
N ASP A 147 9.88 -1.66 -17.38
CA ASP A 147 11.27 -1.53 -16.97
C ASP A 147 11.58 -0.09 -16.53
N SER A 148 12.00 0.06 -15.27
CA SER A 148 12.35 1.34 -14.67
C SER A 148 13.57 2.01 -15.30
N ASN A 149 14.41 1.28 -16.03
CA ASN A 149 15.51 1.84 -16.79
C ASN A 149 15.02 2.50 -18.10
N ILE A 150 13.80 2.18 -18.56
CA ILE A 150 13.18 2.67 -19.79
C ILE A 150 12.28 3.89 -19.50
N ALA A 151 12.65 5.05 -20.06
CA ALA A 151 11.86 6.27 -19.88
C ALA A 151 10.43 6.19 -20.46
N GLY A 152 10.21 5.38 -21.50
CA GLY A 152 8.90 5.14 -22.09
C GLY A 152 7.95 4.33 -21.19
N ASP A 153 8.51 3.56 -20.26
CA ASP A 153 7.75 2.74 -19.31
C ASP A 153 7.42 3.51 -18.03
N THR A 154 7.79 4.78 -17.97
CA THR A 154 7.48 5.62 -16.82
C THR A 154 6.01 6.00 -16.78
N LEU A 155 5.31 5.58 -15.72
CA LEU A 155 3.94 5.99 -15.45
C LEU A 155 3.92 7.39 -14.84
N THR A 156 3.34 8.35 -15.56
CA THR A 156 3.20 9.75 -15.13
C THR A 156 1.76 10.05 -14.67
N ASN A 157 1.45 11.30 -14.36
CA ASN A 157 0.08 11.74 -14.11
C ASN A 157 -0.71 12.07 -15.40
N SER A 158 -0.24 11.62 -16.57
CA SER A 158 -0.97 11.77 -17.82
C SER A 158 -2.32 11.04 -17.78
N ALA A 159 -3.31 11.54 -18.50
CA ALA A 159 -4.63 10.90 -18.55
C ALA A 159 -4.57 9.44 -19.07
N ALA A 160 -3.61 9.12 -19.93
CA ALA A 160 -3.42 7.77 -20.46
C ALA A 160 -2.87 6.82 -19.38
N ASP A 161 -1.86 7.25 -18.62
CA ASP A 161 -1.26 6.45 -17.56
C ASP A 161 -2.25 6.22 -16.42
N ILE A 162 -3.01 7.25 -16.03
CA ILE A 162 -4.08 7.11 -15.03
C ILE A 162 -5.18 6.17 -15.52
N ALA A 163 -5.56 6.22 -16.80
CA ALA A 163 -6.52 5.27 -17.35
C ALA A 163 -5.99 3.83 -17.30
N LEU A 164 -4.71 3.62 -17.59
CA LEU A 164 -4.08 2.31 -17.45
C LEU A 164 -4.10 1.83 -16.00
N ILE A 165 -3.62 2.63 -15.05
CA ILE A 165 -3.59 2.26 -13.62
C ILE A 165 -5.00 1.94 -13.12
N ASN A 166 -5.98 2.80 -13.42
CA ASN A 166 -7.37 2.57 -13.00
C ASN A 166 -7.98 1.32 -13.65
N SER A 167 -7.61 0.99 -14.89
CA SER A 167 -8.06 -0.25 -15.53
C SER A 167 -7.56 -1.49 -14.78
N GLN A 168 -6.33 -1.45 -14.28
CA GLN A 168 -5.77 -2.52 -13.46
C GLN A 168 -6.41 -2.60 -12.08
N ILE A 169 -6.72 -1.46 -11.45
CA ILE A 169 -7.48 -1.42 -10.19
C ILE A 169 -8.87 -2.06 -10.36
N VAL A 170 -9.56 -1.75 -11.46
CA VAL A 170 -10.86 -2.37 -11.78
C VAL A 170 -10.71 -3.88 -12.00
N LEU A 171 -9.67 -4.32 -12.71
CA LEU A 171 -9.39 -5.73 -12.95
C LEU A 171 -9.16 -6.49 -11.62
N ALA A 172 -8.36 -5.91 -10.74
CA ALA A 172 -8.06 -6.46 -9.42
C ALA A 172 -9.30 -6.57 -8.52
N ASN A 173 -10.15 -5.54 -8.53
CA ASN A 173 -11.42 -5.54 -7.80
C ASN A 173 -12.40 -6.61 -8.29
N ALA A 174 -12.34 -6.93 -9.59
CA ALA A 174 -13.16 -7.98 -10.18
C ALA A 174 -12.59 -9.40 -9.97
N MET A 175 -11.40 -9.53 -9.36
CA MET A 175 -10.63 -10.78 -9.33
C MET A 175 -10.49 -11.38 -10.74
N GLY A 176 -10.30 -10.51 -11.73
CA GLY A 176 -10.36 -10.83 -13.16
C GLY A 176 -9.00 -11.01 -13.83
N GLY A 177 -7.90 -10.98 -13.07
CA GLY A 177 -6.56 -11.14 -13.59
C GLY A 177 -6.35 -12.52 -14.24
N GLY A 178 -5.60 -12.54 -15.34
CA GLY A 178 -5.25 -13.75 -16.09
C GLY A 178 -3.94 -14.40 -15.63
N ALA A 179 -3.37 -15.24 -16.50
CA ALA A 179 -2.02 -15.77 -16.31
C ALA A 179 -1.00 -14.61 -16.17
N GLY A 180 -0.02 -14.77 -15.29
CA GLY A 180 0.99 -13.74 -14.97
C GLY A 180 0.52 -12.66 -14.00
N THR A 181 -0.72 -12.72 -13.51
CA THR A 181 -1.25 -11.78 -12.52
C THR A 181 -1.44 -12.43 -11.15
N SER A 182 -1.68 -11.64 -10.11
CA SER A 182 -2.11 -12.18 -8.80
C SER A 182 -3.61 -12.54 -8.74
N VAL A 183 -4.31 -12.54 -9.88
CA VAL A 183 -5.79 -12.68 -10.04
C VAL A 183 -6.58 -11.50 -9.49
N GLY A 184 -6.26 -11.06 -8.28
CA GLY A 184 -6.84 -9.90 -7.60
C GLY A 184 -5.90 -9.38 -6.52
N TRP A 185 -6.43 -8.57 -5.61
CA TRP A 185 -5.69 -8.05 -4.46
C TRP A 185 -5.29 -9.20 -3.54
N VAL A 186 -4.00 -9.48 -3.40
CA VAL A 186 -3.50 -10.49 -2.46
C VAL A 186 -2.89 -9.82 -1.23
N ASP A 187 -3.21 -10.36 -0.06
CA ASP A 187 -2.63 -9.96 1.22
C ASP A 187 -1.31 -10.70 1.51
N GLU A 188 -0.77 -10.53 2.72
CA GLU A 188 0.44 -11.22 3.16
C GLU A 188 0.31 -12.73 3.37
N ASN A 189 -0.92 -13.25 3.35
CA ASN A 189 -1.22 -14.66 3.43
C ASN A 189 -1.48 -15.28 2.05
N GLY A 190 -1.38 -14.49 0.97
CA GLY A 190 -1.72 -14.90 -0.39
C GLY A 190 -3.22 -15.09 -0.60
N LEU A 191 -4.05 -14.43 0.21
CA LEU A 191 -5.50 -14.52 0.14
C LEU A 191 -6.10 -13.30 -0.57
N LEU A 192 -7.14 -13.56 -1.36
CA LEU A 192 -8.01 -12.57 -1.96
C LEU A 192 -8.98 -12.00 -0.92
N PRO A 193 -9.66 -10.86 -1.18
CA PRO A 193 -10.54 -10.22 -0.19
C PRO A 193 -11.76 -11.08 0.21
N ASP A 194 -12.12 -12.08 -0.59
CA ASP A 194 -13.17 -13.06 -0.28
C ASP A 194 -12.67 -14.27 0.53
N GLY A 195 -11.37 -14.28 0.88
CA GLY A 195 -10.69 -15.34 1.62
C GLY A 195 -10.25 -16.54 0.78
N SER A 196 -10.47 -16.51 -0.54
CA SER A 196 -9.96 -17.54 -1.44
C SER A 196 -8.47 -17.34 -1.73
N PRO A 197 -7.71 -18.40 -2.08
CA PRO A 197 -6.31 -18.25 -2.45
C PRO A 197 -6.14 -17.46 -3.76
N GLY A 198 -5.24 -16.47 -3.74
CA GLY A 198 -4.77 -15.79 -4.95
C GLY A 198 -3.61 -16.52 -5.61
N THR A 199 -2.95 -15.85 -6.54
CA THR A 199 -1.61 -16.25 -7.03
C THR A 199 -0.58 -15.35 -6.36
N GLY A 200 0.48 -15.96 -5.83
CA GLY A 200 1.51 -15.28 -5.05
C GLY A 200 1.02 -14.71 -3.72
N ALA A 201 1.82 -13.84 -3.12
CA ALA A 201 1.51 -13.14 -1.88
C ALA A 201 2.25 -11.79 -1.80
N LEU A 202 1.69 -10.83 -1.04
CA LEU A 202 2.48 -9.71 -0.54
C LEU A 202 3.50 -10.26 0.46
N VAL A 203 4.76 -9.82 0.38
CA VAL A 203 5.77 -10.20 1.35
C VAL A 203 6.46 -8.98 1.96
N PHE A 204 7.06 -9.19 3.12
CA PHE A 204 7.82 -8.18 3.84
C PHE A 204 9.25 -8.67 4.07
N GLY A 205 10.22 -7.77 3.82
CA GLY A 205 11.65 -7.99 3.98
C GLY A 205 12.17 -7.32 5.26
N ASP A 206 13.34 -6.71 5.15
CA ASP A 206 14.00 -6.07 6.30
C ASP A 206 13.23 -4.86 6.81
N ASP A 207 13.38 -4.60 8.12
CA ASP A 207 12.95 -3.36 8.72
C ASP A 207 13.92 -2.19 8.42
N ASN A 208 13.48 -0.97 8.72
CA ASN A 208 14.23 0.24 8.45
C ASN A 208 15.32 0.54 9.51
N THR A 209 15.84 -0.47 10.21
CA THR A 209 16.93 -0.27 11.19
C THR A 209 18.31 -0.19 10.52
N GLY A 210 18.42 -0.57 9.24
CA GLY A 210 19.69 -0.60 8.50
C GLY A 210 20.66 -1.68 9.00
N GLY A 211 20.16 -2.71 9.67
CA GLY A 211 20.96 -3.82 10.19
C GLY A 211 21.68 -4.60 9.10
N ALA A 212 22.94 -4.97 9.36
CA ALA A 212 23.71 -5.82 8.44
C ALA A 212 23.15 -7.25 8.43
N GLY A 213 22.93 -7.82 7.24
CA GLY A 213 22.50 -9.22 7.05
C GLY A 213 21.07 -9.41 6.54
N GLY A 214 20.39 -8.32 6.17
CA GLY A 214 19.07 -8.33 5.57
C GLY A 214 19.02 -8.71 4.08
N THR A 215 17.81 -8.84 3.54
CA THR A 215 17.47 -8.97 2.11
C THR A 215 17.99 -7.82 1.24
N HIS A 216 18.04 -6.58 1.75
CA HIS A 216 18.48 -5.39 1.01
C HIS A 216 19.86 -4.90 1.50
N PRO A 217 20.67 -4.30 0.61
CA PRO A 217 21.99 -3.76 0.96
C PRO A 217 21.91 -2.32 1.52
N PHE A 218 20.71 -1.81 1.75
CA PHE A 218 20.46 -0.42 2.12
C PHE A 218 20.60 -0.21 3.63
N GLY A 219 21.12 0.96 4.00
CA GLY A 219 21.00 1.45 5.38
C GLY A 219 19.58 1.91 5.70
N ALA A 220 19.38 2.43 6.90
CA ALA A 220 18.11 3.04 7.28
C ALA A 220 17.78 4.22 6.34
N ILE A 221 16.57 4.22 5.79
CA ILE A 221 16.01 5.29 4.97
C ILE A 221 15.52 6.41 5.88
N ASN A 222 16.02 7.63 5.65
CA ASN A 222 15.68 8.78 6.50
C ASN A 222 14.19 9.10 6.43
N GLY A 223 13.56 9.39 7.57
CA GLY A 223 12.16 9.81 7.64
C GLY A 223 11.14 8.66 7.58
N ILE A 224 11.59 7.42 7.40
CA ILE A 224 10.75 6.23 7.56
C ILE A 224 10.96 5.67 8.98
N ASP A 225 9.87 5.26 9.63
CA ASP A 225 9.89 4.67 10.96
C ASP A 225 10.76 3.40 10.99
N SER A 226 11.50 3.18 12.08
CA SER A 226 12.44 2.05 12.17
C SER A 226 11.76 0.68 12.05
N THR A 227 10.46 0.59 12.32
CA THR A 227 9.69 -0.66 12.18
C THR A 227 9.16 -0.88 10.76
N GLY A 228 9.20 0.15 9.91
CA GLY A 228 8.82 0.06 8.49
C GLY A 228 9.60 -1.03 7.79
N GLN A 229 8.92 -1.94 7.09
CA GLN A 229 9.57 -3.02 6.35
C GLN A 229 9.47 -2.81 4.85
N TRP A 230 10.49 -3.24 4.11
CA TRP A 230 10.39 -3.34 2.66
C TRP A 230 9.28 -4.32 2.29
N MET A 231 8.45 -3.99 1.30
CA MET A 231 7.38 -4.86 0.81
C MET A 231 7.47 -5.05 -0.71
N TRP A 232 7.15 -6.26 -1.17
CA TRP A 232 7.11 -6.61 -2.60
C TRP A 232 6.13 -7.75 -2.86
N TYR A 233 5.86 -8.05 -4.12
CA TYR A 233 5.05 -9.21 -4.50
C TYR A 233 5.95 -10.43 -4.71
N ASN A 234 5.54 -11.58 -4.18
CA ASN A 234 6.17 -12.86 -4.45
C ASN A 234 5.20 -13.74 -5.25
N GLU A 235 5.49 -13.97 -6.52
CA GLU A 235 4.64 -14.75 -7.41
C GLU A 235 4.56 -16.24 -7.07
N ASP A 236 5.61 -16.80 -6.46
CA ASP A 236 5.66 -18.19 -6.02
C ASP A 236 6.41 -18.30 -4.68
N PRO A 237 5.73 -18.04 -3.55
CA PRO A 237 6.33 -18.13 -2.22
C PRO A 237 6.89 -19.51 -1.87
N ALA A 238 6.52 -20.57 -2.59
CA ALA A 238 7.04 -21.90 -2.36
C ALA A 238 8.43 -22.11 -2.97
N THR A 239 8.81 -21.35 -4.00
CA THR A 239 10.07 -21.51 -4.72
C THR A 239 10.98 -20.28 -4.66
N ILE A 240 10.40 -19.08 -4.50
CA ILE A 240 11.14 -17.81 -4.44
C ILE A 240 11.36 -17.44 -2.97
N ALA A 241 12.58 -17.69 -2.51
CA ALA A 241 12.98 -17.39 -1.13
C ALA A 241 13.19 -15.90 -0.87
N ASN A 242 13.61 -15.13 -1.88
CA ASN A 242 13.82 -13.69 -1.77
C ASN A 242 13.30 -12.97 -3.03
N PRO A 243 12.09 -12.39 -2.98
CA PRO A 243 11.49 -11.65 -4.10
C PRO A 243 11.97 -10.20 -4.19
N PHE A 244 12.88 -9.77 -3.31
CA PHE A 244 13.50 -8.43 -3.33
C PHE A 244 14.83 -8.40 -4.09
N LEU A 245 15.27 -9.56 -4.58
CA LEU A 245 16.43 -9.71 -5.44
C LEU A 245 15.94 -10.01 -6.86
N ALA A 246 16.58 -9.42 -7.85
CA ALA A 246 16.44 -9.88 -9.22
C ALA A 246 16.87 -11.36 -9.30
N GLY A 247 15.94 -12.23 -9.70
CA GLY A 247 16.16 -13.67 -9.82
C GLY A 247 16.30 -14.13 -11.27
N PRO A 248 16.66 -15.41 -11.51
CA PRO A 248 16.40 -15.99 -12.81
C PRO A 248 14.88 -15.96 -13.03
N GLU A 249 14.46 -15.09 -13.93
CA GLU A 249 13.10 -14.88 -14.37
C GLU A 249 12.32 -16.22 -14.37
N GLY A 250 11.12 -16.24 -13.81
CA GLY A 250 10.15 -17.26 -14.19
C GLY A 250 10.01 -17.29 -15.73
N SER A 251 9.34 -18.29 -16.31
CA SER A 251 9.19 -18.40 -17.77
C SER A 251 8.60 -17.15 -18.46
N ASP A 252 8.05 -16.25 -17.66
CA ASP A 252 7.26 -15.11 -18.06
C ASP A 252 8.00 -13.78 -17.81
N GLY A 253 9.18 -13.74 -17.19
CA GLY A 253 9.74 -12.49 -16.63
C GLY A 253 8.86 -12.01 -15.49
N HIS A 254 9.37 -11.28 -14.50
CA HIS A 254 8.54 -10.99 -13.30
C HIS A 254 7.33 -10.09 -13.59
N HIS A 255 7.16 -9.60 -14.84
CA HIS A 255 6.00 -8.82 -15.33
C HIS A 255 5.59 -7.73 -14.32
N GLU A 256 6.58 -7.01 -13.80
CA GLU A 256 6.45 -6.25 -12.55
C GLU A 256 5.91 -4.85 -12.81
N PHE A 257 4.61 -4.75 -13.04
CA PHE A 257 3.85 -3.54 -12.71
C PHE A 257 2.94 -3.92 -11.54
N LEU A 258 3.34 -3.47 -10.34
CA LEU A 258 2.67 -3.73 -9.07
C LEU A 258 1.84 -2.52 -8.63
N ILE A 259 0.67 -2.80 -8.06
CA ILE A 259 -0.15 -1.79 -7.38
C ILE A 259 -0.37 -2.27 -5.96
N PHE A 260 0.22 -1.59 -4.99
CA PHE A 260 -0.07 -1.77 -3.58
C PHE A 260 -1.19 -0.83 -3.17
N ARG A 261 -2.01 -1.26 -2.22
CA ARG A 261 -3.01 -0.38 -1.62
C ARG A 261 -3.23 -0.66 -0.15
N ILE A 262 -3.75 0.35 0.54
CA ILE A 262 -4.29 0.25 1.89
C ILE A 262 -5.47 1.23 2.03
N PRO A 263 -6.58 0.85 2.70
CA PRO A 263 -7.65 1.79 2.97
C PRO A 263 -7.17 2.90 3.91
N VAL A 264 -7.50 4.16 3.63
CA VAL A 264 -7.17 5.29 4.53
C VAL A 264 -7.81 5.07 5.91
N ALA A 265 -9.01 4.48 5.96
CA ALA A 265 -9.67 4.10 7.22
C ALA A 265 -8.96 2.99 8.02
N ALA A 266 -8.12 2.16 7.38
CA ALA A 266 -7.32 1.16 8.08
C ALA A 266 -6.18 1.80 8.88
N ILE A 267 -5.84 3.05 8.57
CA ILE A 267 -4.92 3.87 9.33
C ILE A 267 -5.65 4.39 10.56
N PRO A 268 -5.32 3.95 11.79
CA PRO A 268 -6.10 4.31 12.96
C PRO A 268 -6.13 5.83 13.13
N ALA A 269 -7.28 6.47 12.94
CA ALA A 269 -7.36 7.90 13.17
C ALA A 269 -7.08 8.22 14.64
N PRO A 270 -6.32 9.30 14.94
CA PRO A 270 -6.13 9.73 16.31
C PRO A 270 -7.47 10.16 16.91
N GLY A 271 -8.00 9.35 17.83
CA GLY A 271 -9.21 9.68 18.59
C GLY A 271 -10.33 8.65 18.58
N SER A 272 -10.21 7.53 17.88
CA SER A 272 -11.20 6.44 17.93
C SER A 272 -10.90 5.41 19.03
N ALA A 273 -10.09 5.75 20.04
CA ALA A 273 -10.06 4.99 21.29
C ALA A 273 -11.44 5.16 21.94
N PRO A 274 -12.19 4.08 22.19
CA PRO A 274 -13.63 4.17 22.38
C PRO A 274 -13.95 4.95 23.67
N LEU A 275 -14.61 6.09 23.50
CA LEU A 275 -15.36 6.82 24.53
C LEU A 275 -16.48 5.99 25.20
N LEU A 276 -16.59 4.68 24.92
CA LEU A 276 -17.46 3.74 25.64
C LEU A 276 -17.13 3.64 27.14
N ALA A 277 -15.92 4.01 27.57
CA ALA A 277 -15.56 3.97 28.99
C ALA A 277 -16.26 5.05 29.84
N LEU A 278 -16.76 6.14 29.24
CA LEU A 278 -17.37 7.26 29.97
C LEU A 278 -18.91 7.19 30.06
N ALA A 279 -19.57 6.43 29.19
CA ALA A 279 -21.02 6.18 29.30
C ALA A 279 -21.38 5.13 30.36
N GLY A 280 -20.46 4.20 30.67
CA GLY A 280 -20.67 3.15 31.68
C GLY A 280 -20.58 3.62 33.14
N LEU A 281 -19.87 4.73 33.41
CA LEU A 281 -19.70 5.25 34.77
C LEU A 281 -20.83 6.18 35.24
N ALA A 282 -21.70 6.65 34.33
CA ALA A 282 -22.82 7.53 34.69
C ALA A 282 -24.07 6.78 35.21
N THR A 283 -24.15 5.46 35.06
CA THR A 283 -25.34 4.67 35.45
C THR A 283 -25.21 3.88 36.76
N LEU A 284 -24.03 3.83 37.39
CA LEU A 284 -23.80 3.05 38.62
C LEU A 284 -23.93 3.83 39.95
N ARG A 285 -24.42 5.08 39.91
CA ARG A 285 -24.65 5.87 41.14
C ARG A 285 -26.11 6.20 41.38
N ARG A 286 -26.98 5.19 41.39
CA ARG A 286 -28.29 5.28 42.08
C ARG A 286 -28.85 3.92 42.44
N ARG A 287 -28.59 3.48 43.65
CA ARG A 287 -29.58 2.85 44.54
C ARG A 287 -29.03 2.83 45.97
N ARG A 288 -29.68 3.64 46.81
CA ARG A 288 -29.77 3.42 48.26
C ARG A 288 -30.67 2.22 48.50
#